data_AF-A0A251RXC2-F1
#
_entry.id   AF-A0A251RXC2-F1
#
_cell.length_a   1.000
_cell.length_b   1.000
_cell.length_c   1.000
_cell.angle_alpha   90.00
_cell.angle_beta   90.00
_cell.angle_gamma   90.00
#
_symmetry.space_group_name_H-M   'P 1'
#
loop_
_entity.id
_entity.type
_entity.pdbx_description
1 polymer ?
#
loop_
_entity_poly.entity_id
_entity_poly.type
_entity_poly.pdbx_seq_one_letter_code
_entity_poly.pdbx_strand_id
1 'polypeptide(L)'
;MMIRSVPFQSPTVRSPPLAPATTTTICSSSRNNAYIPKLEPFSRSKFDRIVKDPPLIQKSENDLADYCSTLEGDPSYSCWRAYFELKDLEKEAPKEEVERVILESGGMKSLIGCLHGISEIHKAKKQSQNRSNVNNNMKQENTPAVEGGRACPVPDGLPKSREEMEEEEKGRMPDSPFTRLLRSKGRSPAWYSPAPDHEA
;
A
#
# COMPACT_ATOMS: atom_id res chain seq x y z
N MET A 1 51.96 -2.70 55.56
CA MET A 1 52.25 -3.04 54.15
C MET A 1 52.15 -1.77 53.33
N MET A 2 53.30 -1.24 52.90
CA MET A 2 53.41 0.01 52.14
C MET A 2 53.29 -0.32 50.65
N ILE A 3 52.14 0.00 50.05
CA ILE A 3 51.95 -0.10 48.60
C ILE A 3 52.50 1.18 47.95
N ARG A 4 53.57 1.00 47.17
CA ARG A 4 54.23 2.04 46.38
C ARG A 4 53.32 2.45 45.22
N SER A 5 52.93 3.72 45.18
CA SER A 5 52.28 4.33 44.02
C SER A 5 53.29 4.50 42.89
N VAL A 6 53.00 3.91 41.73
CA VAL A 6 53.70 4.15 40.46
C VAL A 6 52.98 5.27 39.69
N PRO A 7 53.71 6.21 39.06
CA PRO A 7 53.08 7.28 38.28
C PRO A 7 52.50 6.73 36.97
N PHE A 8 51.20 6.94 36.79
CA PHE A 8 50.50 6.71 35.53
C PHE A 8 50.90 7.81 34.54
N GLN A 9 51.70 7.46 33.53
CA GLN A 9 52.06 8.35 32.43
C GLN A 9 50.86 8.48 31.48
N SER A 10 50.42 9.71 31.27
CA SER A 10 49.47 10.09 30.23
C SER A 10 50.10 9.90 28.84
N PRO A 11 49.37 9.36 27.84
CA PRO A 11 49.87 9.31 26.48
C PRO A 11 49.93 10.73 25.91
N THR A 12 51.13 11.12 25.51
CA THR A 12 51.43 12.33 24.74
C THR A 12 50.61 12.37 23.45
N VAL A 13 49.84 13.44 23.30
CA VAL A 13 49.23 13.87 22.04
C VAL A 13 50.35 14.05 21.01
N ARG A 14 50.43 13.15 20.03
CA ARG A 14 51.30 13.31 18.87
C ARG A 14 50.43 13.74 17.70
N SER A 15 50.43 15.05 17.46
CA SER A 15 49.95 15.64 16.22
C SER A 15 50.67 15.00 15.03
N PRO A 16 49.97 14.63 13.95
CA PRO A 16 50.63 14.24 12.72
C PRO A 16 51.35 15.45 12.12
N PRO A 17 52.51 15.25 11.47
CA PRO A 17 53.24 16.32 10.81
C PRO A 17 52.39 16.92 9.68
N LEU A 18 52.37 18.26 9.61
CA LEU A 18 51.92 19.00 8.44
C LEU A 18 52.69 18.49 7.22
N ALA A 19 52.01 17.75 6.35
CA ALA A 19 52.50 17.46 5.02
C ALA A 19 52.50 18.77 4.20
N PRO A 20 53.51 19.00 3.34
CA PRO A 20 53.57 20.20 2.52
C PRO A 20 52.35 20.28 1.61
N ALA A 21 51.73 21.46 1.58
CA ALA A 21 50.71 21.79 0.59
C ALA A 21 51.30 21.54 -0.80
N THR A 22 50.85 20.48 -1.46
CA THR A 22 51.07 20.30 -2.88
C THR A 22 50.22 21.36 -3.56
N THR A 23 50.83 22.51 -3.82
CA THR A 23 50.35 23.42 -4.86
C THR A 23 50.29 22.62 -6.13
N THR A 24 49.08 22.22 -6.53
CA THR A 24 48.82 21.69 -7.86
C THR A 24 49.22 22.79 -8.84
N THR A 25 50.45 22.70 -9.34
CA THR A 25 50.93 23.55 -10.42
C THR A 25 50.14 23.11 -11.65
N ILE A 26 49.10 23.88 -11.98
CA ILE A 26 48.36 23.70 -13.23
C ILE A 26 49.33 24.05 -14.35
N CYS A 27 49.99 23.04 -14.92
CA CYS A 27 50.77 23.20 -16.13
C CYS A 27 49.83 23.52 -17.29
N SER A 28 49.71 24.81 -17.61
CA SER A 28 49.09 25.29 -18.84
C SER A 28 49.98 24.90 -20.03
N SER A 29 49.91 23.64 -20.46
CA SER A 29 50.46 23.24 -21.76
C SER A 29 49.54 23.78 -22.86
N SER A 30 49.84 24.99 -23.32
CA SER A 30 49.36 25.51 -24.60
C SER A 30 49.94 24.66 -25.73
N ARG A 31 49.26 23.56 -26.07
CA ARG A 31 49.53 22.79 -27.29
C ARG A 31 48.42 23.08 -28.29
N ASN A 32 48.84 23.66 -29.41
CA ASN A 32 48.05 24.01 -30.58
C ASN A 32 47.01 22.95 -30.96
N ASN A 33 45.75 23.40 -31.09
CA ASN A 33 44.71 22.92 -32.00
C ASN A 33 44.69 21.42 -32.33
N ALA A 34 44.51 20.56 -31.32
CA ALA A 34 43.71 19.36 -31.52
C ALA A 34 42.28 19.73 -31.18
N TYR A 35 41.33 19.53 -32.09
CA TYR A 35 39.91 19.76 -31.90
C TYR A 35 39.41 18.94 -30.70
N ILE A 36 39.47 19.52 -29.50
CA ILE A 36 38.82 18.99 -28.31
C ILE A 36 37.33 19.30 -28.51
N PRO A 37 36.46 18.30 -28.71
CA PRO A 37 35.03 18.55 -28.78
C PRO A 37 34.65 19.28 -27.49
N LYS A 38 34.11 20.49 -27.60
CA LYS A 38 33.68 21.27 -26.43
C LYS A 38 32.52 20.53 -25.79
N LEU A 39 32.84 19.69 -24.81
CA LEU A 39 31.84 19.05 -23.98
C LEU A 39 31.14 20.16 -23.18
N GLU A 40 29.81 20.08 -23.14
CA GLU A 40 28.98 20.88 -22.26
C GLU A 40 29.58 20.88 -20.83
N PRO A 41 29.65 22.03 -20.15
CA PRO A 41 30.12 22.11 -18.78
C PRO A 41 29.45 21.06 -17.89
N PHE A 42 30.23 20.31 -17.11
CA PHE A 42 29.71 19.34 -16.14
C PHE A 42 28.76 19.99 -15.11
N SER A 43 28.85 21.31 -14.93
CA SER A 43 27.92 22.11 -14.15
C SER A 43 26.68 22.48 -14.97
N ARG A 44 25.73 21.55 -15.10
CA ARG A 44 24.38 21.91 -15.55
C ARG A 44 23.72 22.81 -14.51
N SER A 45 23.23 23.97 -14.94
CA SER A 45 22.46 24.88 -14.09
C SER A 45 21.23 24.14 -13.54
N LYS A 46 20.80 24.47 -12.31
CA LYS A 46 19.61 23.84 -11.69
C LYS A 46 18.37 23.94 -12.60
N PHE A 47 18.30 25.00 -13.41
CA PHE A 47 17.24 25.26 -14.37
C PHE A 47 17.29 24.34 -15.60
N ASP A 48 18.46 23.98 -16.12
CA ASP A 48 18.56 23.06 -17.29
C ASP A 48 18.16 21.61 -16.93
N ARG A 49 18.27 21.22 -15.64
CA ARG A 49 17.69 19.97 -15.13
C ARG A 49 16.16 20.01 -15.07
N ILE A 50 15.59 21.12 -14.61
CA ILE A 50 14.13 21.31 -14.50
C ILE A 50 13.43 21.27 -15.88
N VAL A 51 14.11 21.72 -16.94
CA VAL A 51 13.53 21.78 -18.29
C VAL A 51 13.64 20.44 -19.05
N LYS A 52 14.63 19.60 -18.75
CA LYS A 52 14.80 18.29 -19.41
C LYS A 52 14.18 17.11 -18.67
N ASP A 53 14.21 17.14 -17.33
CA ASP A 53 13.77 15.99 -16.55
C ASP A 53 12.23 16.02 -16.46
N PRO A 54 11.54 14.93 -16.86
CA PRO A 54 10.10 14.80 -16.61
C PRO A 54 9.80 15.08 -15.14
N PRO A 55 8.64 15.67 -14.81
CA PRO A 55 8.25 15.88 -13.42
C PRO A 55 8.43 14.57 -12.65
N LEU A 56 9.05 14.64 -11.47
CA LEU A 56 9.47 13.46 -10.70
C LEU A 56 8.32 12.46 -10.50
N ILE A 57 7.12 12.99 -10.33
CA ILE A 57 5.87 12.24 -10.23
C ILE A 57 5.63 11.41 -11.50
N GLN A 58 5.62 12.03 -12.68
CA GLN A 58 5.43 11.32 -13.95
C GLN A 58 6.50 10.24 -14.19
N LYS A 59 7.75 10.51 -13.81
CA LYS A 59 8.79 9.49 -13.87
C LYS A 59 8.46 8.31 -12.96
N SER A 60 8.12 8.59 -11.70
CA SER A 60 7.79 7.54 -10.73
C SER A 60 6.57 6.73 -11.14
N GLU A 61 5.59 7.33 -11.82
CA GLU A 61 4.41 6.64 -12.36
C GLU A 61 4.77 5.66 -13.46
N ASN A 62 5.60 6.09 -14.41
CA ASN A 62 6.10 5.22 -15.46
C ASN A 62 6.93 4.08 -14.87
N ASP A 63 7.85 4.39 -13.94
CA ASP A 63 8.66 3.39 -13.25
C ASP A 63 7.77 2.40 -12.46
N LEU A 64 6.67 2.87 -11.85
CA LEU A 64 5.71 2.01 -11.17
C LEU A 64 4.97 1.11 -12.16
N ALA A 65 4.50 1.64 -13.28
CA ALA A 65 3.78 0.89 -14.31
C ALA A 65 4.67 -0.21 -14.92
N ASP A 66 5.92 0.15 -15.23
CA ASP A 66 6.93 -0.80 -15.70
C ASP A 66 7.18 -1.87 -14.64
N TYR A 67 7.35 -1.49 -13.37
CA TYR A 67 7.51 -2.45 -12.29
C TYR A 67 6.30 -3.38 -12.11
N CYS A 68 5.08 -2.85 -12.15
CA CYS A 68 3.85 -3.64 -12.03
C CYS A 68 3.68 -4.63 -13.18
N SER A 69 4.18 -4.30 -14.39
CA SER A 69 4.16 -5.20 -15.55
C SER A 69 5.06 -6.44 -15.39
N THR A 70 6.07 -6.37 -14.52
CA THR A 70 6.98 -7.48 -14.23
C THR A 70 6.46 -8.45 -13.17
N LEU A 71 5.37 -8.10 -12.47
CA LEU A 71 4.78 -8.91 -11.41
C LEU A 71 3.58 -9.69 -11.91
N GLU A 72 3.32 -10.85 -11.30
CA GLU A 72 2.14 -11.67 -11.56
C GLU A 72 1.38 -11.96 -10.25
N GLY A 73 0.07 -12.22 -10.35
CA GLY A 73 -0.78 -12.58 -9.21
C GLY A 73 -1.13 -11.41 -8.27
N ASP A 74 -1.33 -11.70 -6.99
CA ASP A 74 -1.73 -10.69 -5.99
C ASP A 74 -0.75 -9.49 -5.86
N PRO A 75 0.58 -9.68 -5.95
CA PRO A 75 1.52 -8.55 -5.95
C PRO A 75 1.31 -7.58 -7.11
N SER A 76 0.91 -8.06 -8.29
CA SER A 76 0.67 -7.19 -9.44
C SER A 76 -0.61 -6.37 -9.23
N TYR A 77 -1.67 -6.98 -8.69
CA TYR A 77 -2.89 -6.26 -8.32
C TYR A 77 -2.63 -5.17 -7.28
N SER A 78 -1.88 -5.48 -6.22
CA SER A 78 -1.48 -4.49 -5.20
C SER A 78 -0.65 -3.36 -5.82
N CYS A 79 0.28 -3.68 -6.71
CA CYS A 79 1.10 -2.69 -7.41
C CYS A 79 0.26 -1.72 -8.26
N TRP A 80 -0.63 -2.25 -9.10
CA TRP A 80 -1.52 -1.43 -9.91
C TRP A 80 -2.48 -0.59 -9.07
N ARG A 81 -2.91 -1.10 -7.92
CA ARG A 81 -3.68 -0.32 -6.95
C ARG A 81 -2.87 0.87 -6.42
N ALA A 82 -1.61 0.65 -6.06
CA ALA A 82 -0.73 1.74 -5.62
C ALA A 82 -0.51 2.79 -6.72
N TYR A 83 -0.45 2.38 -7.99
CA TYR A 83 -0.39 3.32 -9.12
C TYR A 83 -1.60 4.29 -9.13
N PHE A 84 -2.82 3.78 -8.94
CA PHE A 84 -4.00 4.64 -8.85
C PHE A 84 -4.01 5.48 -7.58
N GLU A 85 -3.54 4.94 -6.45
CA GLU A 85 -3.43 5.69 -5.20
C GLU A 85 -2.42 6.84 -5.29
N LEU A 86 -1.32 6.68 -6.03
CA LEU A 86 -0.39 7.77 -6.35
C LEU A 86 -1.07 8.87 -7.18
N LYS A 87 -1.86 8.49 -8.19
CA LYS A 87 -2.64 9.42 -9.02
C LYS A 87 -3.70 10.17 -8.24
N ASP A 88 -4.30 9.53 -7.25
CA ASP A 88 -5.27 10.19 -6.37
C ASP A 88 -4.57 11.11 -5.36
N LEU A 89 -3.40 10.70 -4.85
CA LEU A 89 -2.58 11.54 -3.98
C LEU A 89 -2.09 12.81 -4.71
N GLU A 90 -1.74 12.72 -6.00
CA GLU A 90 -1.41 13.88 -6.84
C GLU A 90 -2.55 14.91 -6.91
N LYS A 91 -3.81 14.46 -6.82
CA LYS A 91 -4.99 15.35 -6.85
C LYS A 91 -5.34 15.90 -5.46
N GLU A 92 -5.15 15.12 -4.41
CA GLU A 92 -5.55 15.48 -3.04
C GLU A 92 -4.48 16.30 -2.30
N ALA A 93 -3.20 16.05 -2.56
CA ALA A 93 -2.08 16.63 -1.83
C ALA A 93 -1.25 17.60 -2.70
N PRO A 94 -0.50 18.54 -2.10
CA PRO A 94 0.42 19.37 -2.86
C PRO A 94 1.54 18.53 -3.49
N LYS A 95 1.97 18.92 -4.70
CA LYS A 95 3.00 18.20 -5.47
C LYS A 95 4.29 17.97 -4.69
N GLU A 96 4.69 18.93 -3.87
CA GLU A 96 5.89 18.86 -3.02
C GLU A 96 5.83 17.73 -1.99
N GLU A 97 4.65 17.41 -1.47
CA GLU A 97 4.45 16.31 -0.52
C GLU A 97 4.54 14.96 -1.25
N VAL A 98 3.93 14.86 -2.43
CA VAL A 98 4.00 13.66 -3.26
C VAL A 98 5.45 13.36 -3.68
N GLU A 99 6.18 14.38 -4.12
CA GLU A 99 7.61 14.25 -4.44
C GLU A 99 8.44 13.82 -3.25
N ARG A 100 8.13 14.33 -2.05
CA ARG A 100 8.82 13.91 -0.81
C ARG A 100 8.60 12.43 -0.54
N VAL A 101 7.37 11.94 -0.65
CA VAL A 101 7.06 10.50 -0.47
C VAL A 101 7.87 9.65 -1.45
N ILE A 102 7.97 10.06 -2.72
CA ILE A 102 8.74 9.35 -3.74
C ILE A 102 10.23 9.31 -3.37
N LEU A 103 10.81 10.42 -2.90
CA LEU A 103 12.22 10.50 -2.51
C LEU A 103 12.53 9.70 -1.23
N GLU A 104 11.64 9.75 -0.24
CA GLU A 104 11.79 9.03 1.03
C GLU A 104 11.64 7.52 0.86
N SER A 105 10.83 7.08 -0.10
CA SER A 105 10.49 5.67 -0.27
C SER A 105 11.66 4.79 -0.75
N GLY A 106 12.76 5.36 -1.26
CA GLY A 106 14.00 4.61 -1.54
C GLY A 106 13.92 3.42 -2.52
N GLY A 107 12.75 3.12 -3.11
CA GLY A 107 12.53 2.03 -4.05
C GLY A 107 11.04 1.71 -4.28
N MET A 108 10.72 1.03 -5.39
CA MET A 108 9.32 0.81 -5.84
C MET A 108 8.50 -0.03 -4.85
N LYS A 109 9.07 -1.12 -4.29
CA LYS A 109 8.36 -1.96 -3.30
C LYS A 109 7.97 -1.20 -2.04
N SER A 110 8.86 -0.34 -1.55
CA SER A 110 8.60 0.49 -0.38
C SER A 110 7.61 1.60 -0.72
N LEU A 111 7.74 2.22 -1.89
CA LEU A 111 6.79 3.23 -2.40
C LEU A 111 5.36 2.68 -2.47
N ILE A 112 5.18 1.47 -3.02
CA ILE A 112 3.88 0.79 -3.06
C ILE A 112 3.28 0.65 -1.66
N GLY A 113 4.08 0.22 -0.68
CA GLY A 113 3.64 0.11 0.72
C GLY A 113 3.29 1.46 1.34
N CYS A 114 4.10 2.49 1.10
CA CYS A 114 3.83 3.85 1.56
C CYS A 114 2.52 4.40 0.98
N LEU A 115 2.27 4.18 -0.31
CA LEU A 115 1.05 4.63 -0.98
C LEU A 115 -0.21 3.96 -0.42
N HIS A 116 -0.16 2.65 -0.17
CA HIS A 116 -1.24 1.94 0.51
C HIS A 116 -1.50 2.53 1.90
N GLY A 117 -0.45 2.71 2.71
CA GLY A 117 -0.57 3.28 4.06
C GLY A 117 -1.15 4.69 4.07
N ILE A 118 -0.67 5.58 3.20
CA ILE A 118 -1.18 6.95 3.08
C ILE A 118 -2.64 6.94 2.61
N SER A 119 -2.99 6.10 1.63
CA SER A 119 -4.36 5.98 1.14
C SER A 119 -5.31 5.49 2.25
N GLU A 120 -4.90 4.52 3.05
CA GLU A 120 -5.67 4.04 4.20
C GLU A 120 -5.87 5.13 5.26
N ILE A 121 -4.83 5.92 5.56
CA ILE A 121 -4.92 7.07 6.47
C ILE A 121 -5.88 8.12 5.92
N HIS A 122 -5.82 8.44 4.63
CA HIS A 122 -6.72 9.40 3.98
C HIS A 122 -8.18 8.92 4.04
N LYS A 123 -8.42 7.64 3.75
CA LYS A 123 -9.74 7.01 3.87
C LYS A 123 -10.25 7.03 5.30
N ALA A 124 -9.42 6.67 6.28
CA ALA A 124 -9.77 6.69 7.70
C ALA A 124 -10.09 8.10 8.19
N LYS A 125 -9.31 9.10 7.79
CA LYS A 125 -9.53 10.52 8.11
C LYS A 125 -10.84 11.03 7.50
N LYS A 126 -11.13 10.67 6.24
CA LYS A 126 -12.40 11.01 5.59
C LYS A 126 -13.59 10.35 6.28
N GLN A 127 -13.45 9.09 6.70
CA GLN A 127 -14.47 8.40 7.48
C GLN A 127 -14.67 9.03 8.86
N SER A 128 -13.61 9.37 9.59
CA SER A 128 -13.74 10.03 10.90
C SER A 128 -14.40 11.39 10.79
N GLN A 129 -14.09 12.15 9.74
CA GLN A 129 -14.68 13.47 9.51
C GLN A 129 -16.16 13.38 9.10
N ASN A 130 -16.52 12.37 8.30
CA ASN A 130 -17.92 12.05 8.02
C ASN A 130 -18.65 11.55 9.28
N ARG A 131 -18.01 10.71 10.11
CA ARG A 131 -18.61 10.17 11.33
C ARG A 131 -18.79 11.25 12.41
N SER A 132 -17.88 12.22 12.52
CA SER A 132 -18.09 13.40 13.38
C SER A 132 -19.21 14.30 12.87
N ASN A 133 -19.46 14.36 11.56
CA ASN A 133 -20.59 15.12 11.00
C ASN A 133 -21.92 14.35 11.17
N VAL A 134 -21.90 13.02 11.11
CA VAL A 134 -23.07 12.14 11.32
C VAL A 134 -23.40 11.94 12.80
N ASN A 135 -22.44 12.10 13.72
CA ASN A 135 -22.65 11.96 15.16
C ASN A 135 -23.50 13.08 15.79
N ASN A 136 -23.89 14.11 15.04
CA ASN A 136 -24.97 15.01 15.46
C ASN A 136 -26.37 14.39 15.25
N ASN A 137 -26.49 13.21 14.61
CA ASN A 137 -27.79 12.65 14.20
C ASN A 137 -27.97 11.14 14.35
N MET A 138 -27.14 10.40 15.11
CA MET A 138 -27.44 8.98 15.30
C MET A 138 -26.90 8.43 16.62
N LYS A 139 -27.79 8.30 17.59
CA LYS A 139 -27.61 7.40 18.74
C LYS A 139 -28.01 6.00 18.27
N GLN A 140 -27.05 5.10 18.02
CA GLN A 140 -27.37 3.67 17.99
C GLN A 140 -26.20 2.80 18.46
N GLU A 141 -26.43 2.30 19.69
CA GLU A 141 -26.23 0.96 20.23
C GLU A 141 -25.10 0.06 19.69
N ASN A 142 -24.30 -0.39 20.66
CA ASN A 142 -23.25 -1.37 20.56
C ASN A 142 -23.79 -2.76 20.17
N THR A 143 -23.04 -3.52 19.38
CA THR A 143 -22.70 -4.93 19.70
C THR A 143 -21.51 -5.40 18.83
N PRO A 144 -20.68 -6.34 19.34
CA PRO A 144 -19.35 -6.61 18.83
C PRO A 144 -19.29 -7.71 17.76
N ALA A 145 -18.14 -7.72 17.09
CA ALA A 145 -17.70 -8.55 15.97
C ALA A 145 -17.91 -10.07 16.11
N VAL A 146 -18.17 -10.71 14.96
CA VAL A 146 -17.66 -12.06 14.64
C VAL A 146 -17.11 -12.04 13.21
N GLU A 147 -15.88 -12.55 13.10
CA GLU A 147 -15.05 -12.73 11.92
C GLU A 147 -15.74 -13.43 10.72
N GLY A 148 -15.33 -12.99 9.53
CA GLY A 148 -15.01 -13.90 8.42
C GLY A 148 -16.17 -14.56 7.67
N GLY A 149 -16.56 -13.95 6.55
CA GLY A 149 -17.16 -14.67 5.43
C GLY A 149 -18.51 -14.15 4.97
N ARG A 150 -18.49 -13.45 3.83
CA ARG A 150 -19.64 -13.01 3.01
C ARG A 150 -20.67 -12.14 3.76
N ALA A 151 -20.73 -10.87 3.37
CA ALA A 151 -21.89 -10.02 3.64
C ALA A 151 -23.08 -10.53 2.80
N CYS A 152 -23.63 -11.69 3.15
CA CYS A 152 -25.00 -12.01 2.76
C CYS A 152 -25.89 -11.07 3.57
N PRO A 153 -26.84 -10.34 2.95
CA PRO A 153 -27.91 -9.71 3.70
C PRO A 153 -28.56 -10.78 4.56
N VAL A 154 -28.61 -10.54 5.87
CA VAL A 154 -29.42 -11.37 6.77
C VAL A 154 -30.83 -11.27 6.20
N PRO A 155 -31.48 -12.39 5.82
CA PRO A 155 -32.84 -12.32 5.33
C PRO A 155 -33.68 -11.66 6.42
N ASP A 156 -34.40 -10.60 6.06
CA ASP A 156 -35.44 -10.00 6.89
C ASP A 156 -36.24 -11.18 7.44
N GLY A 157 -36.27 -11.37 8.75
CA GLY A 157 -36.79 -12.58 9.40
C GLY A 157 -38.30 -12.83 9.21
N LEU A 158 -38.91 -12.26 8.17
CA LEU A 158 -40.25 -12.54 7.71
C LEU A 158 -40.32 -13.91 7.02
N PRO A 159 -41.35 -14.71 7.29
CA PRO A 159 -41.62 -15.91 6.51
C PRO A 159 -41.87 -15.52 5.05
N LYS A 160 -41.31 -16.31 4.12
CA LYS A 160 -41.50 -16.11 2.67
C LYS A 160 -42.98 -15.95 2.33
N SER A 161 -43.28 -15.02 1.43
CA SER A 161 -44.64 -14.84 0.94
C SER A 161 -45.07 -16.06 0.12
N ARG A 162 -46.39 -16.32 0.03
CA ARG A 162 -46.92 -17.45 -0.75
C ARG A 162 -46.54 -17.38 -2.23
N GLU A 163 -46.53 -16.16 -2.78
CA GLU A 163 -46.15 -15.89 -4.17
C GLU A 163 -44.67 -16.22 -4.45
N GLU A 164 -43.78 -15.86 -3.53
CA GLU A 164 -42.34 -16.16 -3.61
C GLU A 164 -42.07 -17.67 -3.54
N MET A 165 -42.86 -18.41 -2.75
CA MET A 165 -42.75 -19.87 -2.65
C MET A 165 -43.12 -20.56 -3.97
N GLU A 166 -44.16 -20.06 -4.66
CA GLU A 166 -44.63 -20.61 -5.94
C GLU A 166 -43.66 -20.27 -7.10
N GLU A 167 -43.03 -19.09 -7.08
CA GLU A 167 -42.01 -18.71 -8.07
C GLU A 167 -40.72 -19.54 -7.93
N GLU A 168 -40.28 -19.80 -6.69
CA GLU A 168 -39.15 -20.69 -6.42
C GLU A 168 -39.39 -22.13 -6.86
N GLU A 169 -40.65 -22.60 -6.85
CA GLU A 169 -40.99 -23.93 -7.36
C GLU A 169 -40.95 -23.95 -8.89
N LYS A 170 -41.48 -22.92 -9.53
CA LYS A 170 -41.57 -22.80 -10.99
C LYS A 170 -40.20 -22.59 -11.66
N GLY A 171 -39.27 -21.92 -10.99
CA GLY A 171 -37.92 -21.65 -11.47
C GLY A 171 -36.93 -22.81 -11.28
N ARG A 172 -37.32 -23.91 -10.61
CA ARG A 172 -36.42 -25.04 -10.37
C ARG A 172 -36.14 -25.82 -11.65
N MET A 173 -34.87 -26.16 -11.85
CA MET A 173 -34.49 -27.11 -12.89
C MET A 173 -35.18 -28.47 -12.66
N PRO A 174 -35.57 -29.19 -13.72
CA PRO A 174 -36.18 -30.50 -13.59
C PRO A 174 -35.24 -31.45 -12.85
N ASP A 175 -35.75 -32.02 -11.75
CA ASP A 175 -34.96 -32.90 -10.90
C ASP A 175 -34.97 -34.34 -11.38
N SER A 176 -33.82 -34.99 -11.30
CA SER A 176 -33.74 -36.44 -11.40
C SER A 176 -34.49 -37.12 -10.25
N PRO A 177 -35.02 -38.34 -10.42
CA PRO A 177 -35.72 -39.06 -9.34
C PRO A 177 -34.84 -39.28 -8.11
N PHE A 178 -33.52 -39.40 -8.28
CA PHE A 178 -32.56 -39.56 -7.19
C PHE A 178 -32.37 -38.27 -6.37
N THR A 179 -32.23 -37.12 -7.03
CA THR A 179 -32.08 -35.82 -6.34
C THR A 179 -33.37 -35.43 -5.61
N ARG A 180 -34.54 -35.76 -6.18
CA ARG A 180 -35.83 -35.60 -5.49
C ARG A 180 -35.90 -36.40 -4.20
N LEU A 181 -35.45 -37.66 -4.21
CA LEU A 181 -35.42 -38.53 -3.03
C LEU A 181 -34.48 -38.01 -1.94
N LEU A 182 -33.30 -37.54 -2.31
CA LEU A 182 -32.34 -36.97 -1.35
C LEU A 182 -32.92 -35.71 -0.68
N ARG A 183 -33.62 -34.86 -1.43
CA ARG A 183 -34.24 -33.67 -0.86
C ARG A 183 -35.43 -33.97 0.04
N SER A 184 -36.27 -34.96 -0.30
CA SER A 184 -37.36 -35.38 0.59
C SER A 184 -36.84 -35.98 1.89
N LYS A 185 -35.70 -36.69 1.85
CA LYS A 185 -35.06 -37.26 3.04
C LYS A 185 -34.19 -36.27 3.82
N GLY A 186 -33.75 -35.17 3.20
CA GLY A 186 -32.92 -34.12 3.83
C GLY A 186 -33.69 -32.88 4.26
N ARG A 187 -35.04 -32.95 4.35
CA ARG A 187 -35.88 -31.80 4.70
C ARG A 187 -35.72 -31.36 6.15
N SER A 188 -35.34 -32.27 7.04
CA SER A 188 -35.00 -31.97 8.43
C SER A 188 -33.51 -31.66 8.59
N PRO A 189 -33.13 -30.65 9.39
CA PRO A 189 -31.75 -30.46 9.78
C PRO A 189 -31.16 -31.74 10.40
N ALA A 190 -29.85 -31.97 10.23
CA ALA A 190 -29.19 -33.18 10.72
C ALA A 190 -29.32 -33.41 12.24
N TRP A 191 -29.66 -32.37 13.00
CA TRP A 191 -29.87 -32.38 14.44
C TRP A 191 -31.34 -32.50 14.85
N TYR A 192 -32.29 -32.45 13.90
CA TYR A 192 -33.72 -32.54 14.18
C TYR A 192 -34.28 -33.90 13.76
N SER A 193 -34.84 -34.62 14.72
CA SER A 193 -35.63 -35.84 14.49
C SER A 193 -37.08 -35.56 14.88
N PRO A 194 -38.05 -35.67 13.96
CA PRO A 194 -39.45 -35.47 14.31
C PRO A 194 -39.91 -36.53 15.31
N ALA A 195 -40.78 -36.12 16.25
CA ALA A 195 -41.34 -37.03 17.24
C ALA A 195 -42.27 -38.06 16.54
N PRO A 196 -42.32 -39.31 17.02
CA PRO A 196 -43.15 -40.34 16.40
C PRO A 196 -44.65 -40.02 16.47
N ASP A 197 -45.38 -40.27 15.37
CA ASP A 197 -46.83 -39.99 15.23
C ASP A 197 -47.76 -40.82 16.14
N HIS A 198 -47.22 -41.62 17.08
CA HIS A 198 -48.02 -42.46 17.98
C HIS A 198 -48.33 -41.82 19.34
N GLU A 199 -48.00 -40.54 19.53
CA GLU A 199 -48.31 -39.77 20.75
C GLU A 199 -49.47 -38.77 20.59
N ALA A 200 -50.34 -38.94 19.59
CA ALA A 200 -51.54 -38.12 19.37
C ALA A 200 -52.76 -38.60 20.17
#